data_AF-A0A3C2BQ12-F1
#
_entry.id   AF-A0A3C2BQ12-F1
#
_cell.length_a   1.000
_cell.length_b   1.000
_cell.length_c   1.000
_cell.angle_alpha   90.00
_cell.angle_beta   90.00
_cell.angle_gamma   90.00
#
_symmetry.space_group_name_H-M   'P 1'
#
loop_
_entity.id
_entity.type
_entity.pdbx_description
1 polymer ?
#
loop_
_entity_poly.entity_id
_entity_poly.type
_entity_poly.pdbx_seq_one_letter_code
_entity_poly.pdbx_strand_id
1 'polypeptide(L)' 'AVRSHGGLQSGMSDAGAAAAIWSLGHPQAYRTMVGEAGWTVQAYRDWLKRSLGAALA' A
#
# COMPACT_ATOMS: atom_id res chain seq x y z
N ALA A 1 -19.42 3.82 7.74
CA ALA A 1 -19.25 3.12 6.46
C ALA A 1 -18.15 2.07 6.55
N VAL A 2 -16.86 2.40 6.44
CA VAL A 2 -15.77 1.37 6.40
C VAL A 2 -15.50 0.66 7.73
N ARG A 3 -15.64 1.34 8.89
CA ARG A 3 -15.34 0.76 10.22
C ARG A 3 -16.19 -0.49 10.60
N SER A 4 -17.28 -0.76 9.90
CA SER A 4 -18.17 -1.90 10.18
C SER A 4 -17.64 -3.27 9.72
N HIS A 5 -16.49 -3.30 9.03
CA HIS A 5 -15.91 -4.55 8.48
C HIS A 5 -14.74 -5.13 9.29
N GLY A 6 -14.35 -4.53 10.42
CA GLY A 6 -13.26 -5.04 11.27
C GLY A 6 -11.89 -5.12 10.57
N GLY A 7 -11.72 -4.41 9.45
CA GLY A 7 -10.64 -4.61 8.47
C GLY A 7 -9.41 -3.72 8.63
N LEU A 8 -9.14 -3.24 9.85
CA LEU A 8 -7.84 -2.73 10.25
C LEU A 8 -7.47 -3.44 11.56
N GLN A 9 -6.24 -3.94 11.66
CA GLN A 9 -5.79 -4.57 12.91
C GLN A 9 -5.93 -3.60 14.10
N SER A 10 -6.21 -4.15 15.28
CA SER A 10 -6.82 -3.48 16.46
C SER A 10 -6.09 -2.27 17.09
N GLY A 11 -5.06 -1.71 16.44
CA GLY A 11 -4.36 -0.49 16.84
C GLY A 11 -4.06 0.52 15.73
N MET A 12 -4.44 0.26 14.46
CA MET A 12 -4.16 1.21 13.38
C MET A 12 -5.22 2.31 13.29
N SER A 13 -4.78 3.57 13.37
CA SER A 13 -5.65 4.73 13.14
C SER A 13 -5.89 4.96 11.64
N ASP A 14 -7.03 5.58 11.30
CA ASP A 14 -7.35 5.97 9.91
C ASP A 14 -6.23 6.82 9.28
N ALA A 15 -5.54 7.65 10.08
CA ALA A 15 -4.38 8.43 9.66
C ALA A 15 -3.15 7.56 9.34
N GLY A 16 -2.90 6.50 10.11
CA GLY A 16 -1.85 5.52 9.83
C GLY A 16 -2.14 4.74 8.55
N ALA A 17 -3.38 4.29 8.36
CA ALA A 17 -3.81 3.62 7.14
C ALA A 17 -3.69 4.53 5.91
N ALA A 18 -4.10 5.80 6.01
CA ALA A 18 -3.95 6.80 4.95
C ALA A 18 -2.46 7.06 4.62
N ALA A 19 -1.60 7.16 5.63
CA ALA A 19 -0.15 7.33 5.44
C ALA A 19 0.49 6.12 4.75
N ALA A 20 0.09 4.89 5.12
CA ALA A 20 0.55 3.67 4.46
C ALA A 20 0.12 3.61 2.99
N ILE A 21 -1.16 3.89 2.70
CA ILE A 21 -1.69 3.93 1.33
C ILE A 21 -0.97 4.98 0.48
N TRP A 22 -0.80 6.20 1.00
CA TRP A 22 -0.12 7.28 0.30
C TRP A 22 1.35 6.96 0.03
N SER A 23 2.07 6.43 1.02
CA SER A 23 3.50 6.13 0.91
C SER A 23 3.78 5.00 -0.08
N LEU A 24 3.01 3.91 -0.02
CA LEU A 24 3.18 2.76 -0.92
C LEU A 24 2.70 3.05 -2.34
N GLY A 25 1.66 3.88 -2.50
CA GLY A 25 1.13 4.31 -3.79
C GLY A 25 1.78 5.57 -4.38
N HIS A 26 2.77 6.17 -3.71
CA HIS A 26 3.34 7.45 -4.13
C HIS A 26 3.98 7.38 -5.53
N PRO A 27 3.84 8.40 -6.40
CA PRO A 27 4.45 8.38 -7.74
C PRO A 27 5.97 8.14 -7.75
N GLN A 28 6.67 8.50 -6.66
CA GLN A 28 8.09 8.19 -6.50
C GLN A 28 8.35 6.69 -6.31
N ALA A 29 7.51 5.98 -5.55
CA ALA A 29 7.64 4.54 -5.37
C ALA A 29 7.48 3.81 -6.71
N TYR A 30 6.49 4.20 -7.51
CA TYR A 30 6.33 3.72 -8.88
C TYR A 30 7.56 4.01 -9.75
N ARG A 31 8.07 5.26 -9.74
CA ARG A 31 9.26 5.65 -10.52
C ARG A 31 10.47 4.80 -10.13
N THR A 32 10.75 4.62 -8.84
CA THR A 32 11.91 3.87 -8.38
C THR A 32 11.78 2.38 -8.68
N MET A 33 10.63 1.75 -8.47
CA MET A 33 10.49 0.31 -8.78
C MET A 33 10.44 0.03 -10.29
N VAL A 34 9.59 0.74 -11.04
CA VAL A 34 9.35 0.44 -12.47
C VAL A 34 10.39 1.12 -13.38
N GLY A 35 10.76 2.36 -13.07
CA GLY A 35 11.69 3.15 -13.89
C GLY A 35 13.17 2.92 -13.56
N GLU A 36 13.53 2.85 -12.27
CA GLU A 36 14.94 2.77 -11.84
C GLU A 36 15.39 1.31 -11.58
N ALA A 37 14.55 0.50 -10.91
CA ALA A 37 14.82 -0.91 -10.62
C ALA A 37 14.29 -1.89 -11.68
N GLY A 38 13.72 -1.40 -12.79
CA GLY A 38 13.34 -2.20 -13.96
C GLY A 38 12.17 -3.17 -13.75
N TRP A 39 11.33 -2.99 -12.72
CA TRP A 39 10.19 -3.87 -12.49
C TRP A 39 9.13 -3.72 -13.58
N THR A 40 8.47 -4.83 -13.92
CA THR A 40 7.25 -4.75 -14.74
C THR A 40 6.12 -4.08 -13.94
N VAL A 41 5.20 -3.41 -14.64
CA VAL A 41 3.99 -2.81 -14.03
C VAL A 41 3.17 -3.86 -13.27
N GLN A 42 3.17 -5.11 -13.74
CA GLN A 42 2.51 -6.22 -13.05
C GLN A 42 3.20 -6.58 -11.74
N ALA A 43 4.54 -6.71 -11.73
CA ALA A 43 5.31 -6.98 -10.51
C ALA A 43 5.08 -5.89 -9.44
N TYR A 44 5.07 -4.61 -9.85
CA TYR A 44 4.71 -3.49 -8.98
C TYR A 44 3.28 -3.61 -8.42
N ARG A 45 2.28 -3.89 -9.27
CA ARG A 45 0.88 -4.05 -8.82
C ARG A 45 0.70 -5.19 -7.83
N ASP A 46 1.37 -6.32 -8.05
CA ASP A 46 1.22 -7.49 -7.17
C ASP A 46 2.01 -7.33 -5.87
N TRP A 47 3.15 -6.62 -5.89
CA TRP A 47 3.82 -6.16 -4.68
C TRP A 47 2.94 -5.18 -3.90
N LEU A 48 2.36 -4.18 -4.56
CA LEU A 48 1.55 -3.15 -3.91
C LEU A 48 0.35 -3.76 -3.17
N LYS A 49 -0.34 -4.74 -3.78
CA LYS A 49 -1.42 -5.51 -3.13
C LYS A 49 -0.92 -6.23 -1.86
N ARG A 50 0.23 -6.91 -1.93
CA ARG A 50 0.81 -7.64 -0.78
C ARG A 50 1.23 -6.70 0.34
N SER A 51 1.91 -5.61 0.00
CA SER A 51 2.37 -4.59 0.95
C SER A 51 1.19 -3.86 1.62
N LEU A 52 0.14 -3.50 0.87
CA LEU A 52 -1.08 -2.94 1.44
C LEU A 52 -1.81 -3.95 2.31
N GLY A 53 -1.91 -5.22 1.88
CA GLY A 53 -2.47 -6.30 2.71
C GLY A 53 -1.76 -6.42 4.05
N ALA A 54 -0.43 -6.50 4.05
CA ALA A 54 0.37 -6.64 5.27
C ALA A 54 0.48 -5.35 6.11
N ALA A 55 0.20 -4.18 5.54
CA ALA A 55 0.20 -2.91 6.26
C ALA A 55 -1.17 -2.57 6.87
N LEU A 56 -2.25 -3.22 6.44
CA LEU A 56 -3.63 -2.91 6.86
C LEU A 56 -4.29 -4.05 7.67
N ALA A 57 -3.85 -5.31 7.51
CA ALA A 57 -4.32 -6.54 8.21
C ALA A 57 -3.24 -7.34 9.13
#